data_AF-A0A257VP54-F1
#
_entry.id   AF-A0A257VP54-F1
#
_cell.length_a   1.000
_cell.length_b   1.000
_cell.length_c   1.000
_cell.angle_alpha   90.00
_cell.angle_beta   90.00
_cell.angle_gamma   90.00
#
_symmetry.space_group_name_H-M   'P 1'
#
loop_
_entity.id
_entity.type
_entity.pdbx_description
1 polymer ?
#
loop_
_entity_poly.entity_id
_entity_poly.type
_entity_poly.pdbx_seq_one_letter_code
_entity_poly.pdbx_strand_id
1 'polypeptide(L)' 'MLALMTVFGQAQEITGKVVGVHDGDTITLLTAEKEQVKVRLEGIDAPELKQAFGNASKQSLS' A
#
# COMPACT_ATOMS: atom_id res chain seq x y z
N MET A 1 25.15 20.00 30.10
CA MET A 1 23.70 20.13 29.87
C MET A 1 23.38 19.32 28.62
N LEU A 2 22.80 18.12 28.78
CA LEU A 2 22.48 17.24 27.65
C LEU A 2 21.20 17.78 27.00
N ALA A 3 21.30 18.30 25.78
CA ALA A 3 20.14 18.79 25.04
C ALA A 3 19.39 17.58 24.45
N LEU A 4 18.18 17.33 24.94
CA LEU A 4 17.27 16.34 24.36
C LEU A 4 16.62 16.97 23.12
N MET A 5 17.01 16.53 21.92
CA MET A 5 16.36 16.95 20.68
C MET A 5 15.15 16.05 20.42
N THR A 6 13.95 16.62 20.48
CA THR A 6 12.71 15.95 20.10
C THR A 6 12.64 15.87 18.57
N VAL A 7 12.53 14.67 18.01
CA VAL A 7 12.29 14.47 16.57
C VAL A 7 10.80 14.26 16.36
N PHE A 8 10.17 15.12 15.55
CA PHE A 8 8.77 14.97 15.16
C PHE A 8 8.67 14.07 13.92
N GLY A 9 7.84 13.03 13.98
CA GLY A 9 7.50 12.24 12.81
C GLY A 9 6.51 13.01 11.93
N GLN A 10 6.79 13.12 10.63
CA GLN A 10 5.86 13.65 9.63
C GLN A 10 5.19 12.46 8.95
N ALA A 11 3.87 12.37 9.01
CA ALA A 11 3.11 11.44 8.19
C ALA A 11 2.88 12.09 6.83
N GLN A 12 3.27 11.40 5.76
CA GLN A 12 3.01 11.87 4.40
C GLN A 12 1.78 11.16 3.86
N GLU A 13 0.81 11.94 3.38
CA GLU A 13 -0.36 11.41 2.69
C GLU A 13 -0.09 11.30 1.20
N ILE A 14 -0.57 10.22 0.60
CA ILE A 14 -0.61 10.03 -0.85
C ILE A 14 -2.05 9.84 -1.28
N THR A 15 -2.48 10.60 -2.28
CA THR A 15 -3.83 10.50 -2.86
C THR A 15 -3.73 10.11 -4.33
N GLY A 16 -4.57 9.17 -4.75
CA GLY A 16 -4.64 8.73 -6.13
C GLY A 16 -5.83 7.81 -6.37
N LYS A 17 -6.13 7.57 -7.64
CA LYS A 17 -7.14 6.60 -8.04
C LYS A 17 -6.54 5.19 -8.02
N VAL A 18 -7.21 4.23 -7.41
CA VAL A 18 -6.83 2.82 -7.56
C VAL A 18 -7.05 2.40 -9.03
N VAL A 19 -5.98 2.00 -9.69
CA VAL A 19 -5.99 1.58 -11.11
C VAL A 19 -5.60 0.13 -11.31
N GLY A 20 -5.16 -0.55 -10.24
CA GLY A 20 -4.87 -1.98 -10.26
C GLY A 20 -4.85 -2.59 -8.86
N VAL A 21 -5.22 -3.87 -8.80
CA VAL A 21 -5.08 -4.73 -7.62
C VAL A 21 -4.12 -5.85 -8.02
N HIS A 22 -3.02 -6.02 -7.29
CA HIS A 22 -1.99 -7.02 -7.59
C HIS A 22 -2.34 -8.38 -6.95
N ASP A 23 -2.65 -8.38 -5.67
CA ASP A 23 -2.98 -9.53 -4.81
C ASP A 23 -3.91 -9.04 -3.68
N GLY A 24 -4.00 -9.76 -2.56
CA GLY A 24 -4.92 -9.42 -1.47
C GLY A 24 -4.42 -8.35 -0.48
N ASP A 25 -3.21 -7.81 -0.64
CA ASP A 25 -2.70 -6.73 0.21
C ASP A 25 -2.00 -5.60 -0.58
N THR A 26 -1.93 -5.73 -1.90
CA THR A 26 -1.16 -4.80 -2.74
C THR A 26 -1.98 -4.20 -3.88
N ILE A 27 -1.95 -2.87 -4.00
CA ILE A 27 -2.67 -2.08 -5.02
C ILE A 27 -1.72 -1.15 -5.78
N THR A 28 -2.20 -0.61 -6.91
CA THR A 28 -1.53 0.46 -7.66
C THR A 28 -2.42 1.69 -7.71
N LEU A 29 -1.88 2.81 -7.23
CA LEU A 29 -2.48 4.13 -7.31
C LEU A 29 -1.98 4.87 -8.55
N LEU A 30 -2.85 5.62 -9.20
CA LEU A 30 -2.51 6.66 -10.16
C LEU A 30 -2.70 8.02 -9.48
N THR A 31 -1.62 8.77 -9.28
CA THR A 31 -1.64 10.09 -8.65
C THR A 31 -2.17 11.18 -9.60
N ALA A 32 -2.40 12.38 -9.09
CA ALA A 32 -2.77 13.53 -9.91
C ALA A 32 -1.69 13.91 -10.93
N GLU A 33 -0.43 13.66 -10.58
CA GLU A 33 0.77 13.86 -11.40
C GLU A 33 0.93 12.76 -12.46
N LYS A 34 -0.01 11.81 -12.52
CA LYS A 34 -0.01 10.63 -13.41
C LYS A 34 1.13 9.65 -13.12
N GLU A 35 1.62 9.63 -11.89
CA GLU A 35 2.57 8.63 -11.44
C GLU A 35 1.84 7.38 -10.96
N GLN A 36 2.40 6.21 -11.25
CA GLN A 36 1.90 4.95 -10.72
C GLN A 36 2.69 4.55 -9.48
N VAL A 37 2.00 4.41 -8.35
CA VAL A 37 2.61 4.05 -7.07
C VAL A 37 2.04 2.73 -6.61
N LYS A 38 2.91 1.74 -6.42
CA LYS A 38 2.55 0.43 -5.85
C LYS A 38 2.54 0.54 -4.33
N VAL A 39 1.41 0.25 -3.72
CA VAL A 39 1.19 0.36 -2.26
C VAL A 39 0.86 -1.00 -1.70
N ARG A 40 1.60 -1.42 -0.67
CA ARG A 40 1.30 -2.60 0.14
C ARG A 40 0.65 -2.15 1.45
N LEU A 41 -0.45 -2.79 1.81
CA LEU A 41 -1.20 -2.50 3.03
C LEU A 41 -0.43 -3.04 4.23
N GLU A 42 -0.07 -2.15 5.16
CA GLU A 42 0.62 -2.53 6.40
C GLU A 42 -0.32 -3.33 7.31
N GLY A 43 0.22 -4.34 8.00
CA GLY A 43 -0.54 -5.21 8.89
C GLY A 43 -1.41 -6.27 8.21
N ILE A 44 -1.44 -6.32 6.88
CA ILE A 44 -2.13 -7.35 6.11
C ILE A 44 -1.11 -8.24 5.40
N ASP A 45 -1.25 -9.56 5.53
CA ASP A 45 -0.49 -10.55 4.77
C ASP A 45 -1.46 -11.46 4.03
N ALA A 46 -1.42 -11.40 2.70
CA ALA A 46 -2.34 -12.10 1.83
C ALA A 46 -1.62 -13.14 0.96
N PRO A 47 -2.28 -14.25 0.56
CA PRO A 47 -1.71 -15.15 -0.42
C PRO A 47 -1.39 -14.43 -1.73
N GLU A 48 -0.16 -14.60 -2.19
CA GLU A 48 0.29 -14.13 -3.50
C GLU A 48 -0.49 -14.82 -4.62
N LEU A 49 -0.56 -14.20 -5.80
CA LEU A 49 -1.41 -14.68 -6.91
C LEU A 49 -1.22 -16.15 -7.28
N LYS A 50 0.01 -16.67 -7.16
CA LYS A 50 0.38 -18.07 -7.49
C LYS A 50 0.19 -19.04 -6.33
N GLN A 51 -0.13 -18.57 -5.14
CA GLN A 51 -0.38 -19.41 -3.98
C GLN A 51 -1.84 -19.90 -3.97
N ALA A 52 -2.11 -20.91 -3.14
CA ALA A 52 -3.47 -21.33 -2.90
C ALA A 52 -4.31 -20.13 -2.42
N PHE A 53 -5.51 -19.99 -2.99
CA PHE A 53 -6.44 -18.88 -2.69
C PHE A 53 -5.99 -17.48 -3.12
N GLY A 54 -4.87 -17.31 -3.83
CA GLY A 54 -4.39 -16.00 -4.30
C GLY A 54 -5.42 -15.23 -5.16
N ASN A 55 -6.10 -15.91 -6.08
CA ASN A 55 -7.16 -15.30 -6.89
C ASN A 55 -8.38 -14.85 -6.05
N ALA A 56 -8.78 -15.65 -5.06
CA ALA A 56 -9.91 -15.32 -4.19
C ALA A 56 -9.58 -14.14 -3.27
N SER A 57 -8.34 -14.10 -2.76
CA SER A 57 -7.83 -12.99 -1.95
C SER A 57 -7.82 -11.68 -2.75
N LYS A 58 -7.25 -11.70 -3.96
CA LYS A 58 -7.26 -10.56 -4.89
C LYS A 58 -8.68 -10.08 -5.21
N GLN A 59 -9.60 -11.00 -5.48
CA GLN A 59 -10.99 -10.66 -5.80
C GLN A 59 -11.71 -9.99 -4.62
N SER A 60 -11.36 -10.35 -3.38
CA SER A 60 -11.94 -9.73 -2.19
C SER A 60 -11.52 -8.27 -1.98
N LEU A 61 -10.37 -7.87 -2.56
CA LEU A 61 -9.85 -6.51 -2.50
C LEU A 61 -10.24 -5.66 -3.74
N SER A 62 -10.83 -6.27 -4.77
CA SER A 62 -11.21 -5.62 -6.04
C SER A 62 -12.58 -4.97 -5.97
#